data_AF-A0A0M9DU92-F1
#
_entry.id   AF-A0A0M9DU92-F1
#
_cell.length_a   1.000
_cell.length_b   1.000
_cell.length_c   1.000
_cell.angle_alpha   90.00
_cell.angle_beta   90.00
_cell.angle_gamma   90.00
#
_symmetry.space_group_name_H-M   'P 1'
#
loop_
_entity.id
_entity.type
_entity.pdbx_description
1 polymer ?
#
loop_
_entity_poly.entity_id
_entity_poly.type
_entity_poly.pdbx_seq_one_letter_code
_entity_poly.pdbx_strand_id
1 'polypeptide(L)'
;MGDISNRQNVKKILKNYQLIRNNKKGTFFFIMDWRSLSSGEKALLNLYSRFYSAVEDKKELKPNELIILVDEGETGFNPQWQKEYLKILIDFLPQIFPDKKIQIIITSHSPFLVSNLPKENIIFLSKNEKGECMVSKLQDRKETFGANIHTLFTDSFFMKGGLMGTFAQKRIDEVIAYLNSEELEGSLFKGRTQKDQQDLAQKYISMIGEPIIKNMLQKQLNTKRLEKVESHEERIQKLEEELEKLKKDKK
;
A
#
# COMPACT_ATOMS: atom_id res chain seq x y z
N MET A 1 -19.76 -21.47 26.41
CA MET A 1 -20.96 -21.00 27.15
C MET A 1 -21.22 -19.51 26.86
N GLY A 2 -21.23 -19.12 25.58
CA GLY A 2 -21.47 -17.73 25.15
C GLY A 2 -22.80 -17.61 24.42
N ASP A 3 -23.43 -16.44 24.49
CA ASP A 3 -24.40 -15.92 23.51
C ASP A 3 -25.87 -16.35 23.52
N ILE A 4 -26.46 -16.80 24.63
CA ILE A 4 -27.94 -16.83 24.72
C ILE A 4 -28.51 -15.43 25.08
N SER A 5 -27.88 -14.75 26.04
CA SER A 5 -28.28 -13.39 26.46
C SER A 5 -28.07 -12.35 25.34
N ASN A 6 -26.99 -12.50 24.57
CA ASN A 6 -26.63 -11.58 23.49
C ASN A 6 -27.59 -11.68 22.29
N ARG A 7 -28.01 -12.91 21.92
CA ARG A 7 -29.01 -13.13 20.86
C ARG A 7 -30.37 -12.53 21.20
N GLN A 8 -30.81 -12.61 22.46
CA GLN A 8 -32.07 -12.01 22.89
C GLN A 8 -32.01 -10.47 22.85
N ASN A 9 -30.89 -9.88 23.26
CA ASN A 9 -30.67 -8.43 23.18
C ASN A 9 -30.64 -7.93 21.73
N VAL A 10 -29.96 -8.63 20.83
CA VAL A 10 -29.94 -8.29 19.40
C VAL A 10 -31.35 -8.36 18.80
N LYS A 11 -32.13 -9.42 19.11
CA LYS A 11 -33.53 -9.51 18.66
C LYS A 11 -34.40 -8.37 19.18
N LYS A 12 -34.19 -7.93 20.43
CA LYS A 12 -34.93 -6.82 21.03
C LYS A 12 -34.57 -5.48 20.37
N ILE A 13 -33.30 -5.25 20.06
CA ILE A 13 -32.83 -4.06 19.32
C ILE A 13 -33.45 -4.04 17.91
N LEU A 14 -33.40 -5.16 17.19
CA LEU A 14 -33.98 -5.27 15.85
C LEU A 14 -35.49 -5.01 15.84
N LYS A 15 -36.22 -5.56 16.82
CA LYS A 15 -37.66 -5.34 16.98
C LYS A 15 -37.99 -3.87 17.23
N ASN A 16 -37.22 -3.21 18.10
CA ASN A 16 -37.39 -1.78 18.39
C ASN A 16 -37.07 -0.91 17.17
N TYR A 17 -36.03 -1.25 16.42
CA TYR A 17 -35.68 -0.54 15.18
C TYR A 17 -36.79 -0.67 14.13
N GLN A 18 -37.37 -1.87 13.93
CA GLN A 18 -38.49 -2.08 13.01
C GLN A 18 -39.73 -1.26 13.41
N LEU A 19 -40.04 -1.17 14.70
CA LEU A 19 -41.14 -0.33 15.22
C LEU A 19 -40.93 1.16 14.93
N ILE A 20 -39.68 1.63 15.02
CA ILE A 20 -39.32 3.02 14.72
C ILE A 20 -39.37 3.29 13.20
N ARG A 21 -38.79 2.40 12.37
CA ARG A 21 -38.82 2.51 10.90
C ARG A 21 -40.23 2.53 10.32
N ASN A 22 -41.17 1.77 10.91
CA ASN A 22 -42.55 1.73 10.46
C ASN A 22 -43.38 2.96 10.87
N ASN A 23 -42.87 3.79 11.79
CA ASN A 23 -43.54 5.02 12.22
C ASN A 23 -43.20 6.18 11.26
N LYS A 24 -43.98 6.30 10.18
CA LYS A 24 -43.78 7.29 9.08
C LYS A 24 -43.90 8.78 9.46
N LYS A 25 -44.03 9.14 10.75
CA LYS A 25 -44.32 10.52 11.20
C LYS A 25 -43.13 11.26 11.85
N GLY A 26 -41.94 10.68 11.91
CA GLY A 26 -40.76 11.36 12.43
C GLY A 26 -39.49 10.92 11.72
N THR A 27 -38.76 11.87 11.13
CA THR A 27 -37.40 11.66 10.61
C THR A 27 -36.41 11.60 11.77
N PHE A 28 -36.48 10.54 12.58
CA PHE A 28 -35.44 10.25 13.55
C PHE A 28 -34.30 9.51 12.85
N PHE A 29 -33.20 10.22 12.60
CA PHE A 29 -31.99 9.65 12.04
C PHE A 29 -31.17 9.00 13.17
N PHE A 30 -31.38 7.71 13.42
CA PHE A 30 -30.55 6.95 14.33
C PHE A 30 -29.25 6.55 13.63
N ILE A 31 -28.13 7.10 14.10
CA ILE A 31 -26.80 6.63 13.71
C ILE A 31 -26.44 5.47 14.64
N MET A 32 -26.58 4.25 14.14
CA MET A 32 -26.09 3.06 14.82
C MET A 32 -24.61 2.89 14.50
N ASP A 33 -23.75 2.92 15.52
CA ASP A 33 -22.33 2.63 15.37
C ASP A 33 -21.92 1.43 16.23
N TRP A 34 -21.21 0.50 15.61
CA TRP A 34 -20.59 -0.63 16.28
C TRP A 34 -19.26 -0.19 16.88
N ARG A 35 -19.30 0.39 18.09
CA ARG A 35 -18.13 1.03 18.74
C ARG A 35 -16.92 0.12 18.92
N SER A 36 -17.13 -1.20 19.00
CA SER A 36 -16.05 -2.17 19.26
C SER A 36 -15.50 -2.85 18.01
N LEU A 37 -16.02 -2.54 16.81
CA LEU A 37 -15.54 -3.15 15.57
C LEU A 37 -14.47 -2.26 14.91
N SER A 38 -13.41 -2.89 14.42
CA SER A 38 -12.45 -2.26 13.52
C SER A 38 -13.10 -1.88 12.19
N SER A 39 -12.48 -0.95 11.45
CA SER A 39 -12.99 -0.51 10.15
C SER A 39 -13.21 -1.66 9.17
N GLY A 40 -12.28 -2.62 9.13
CA GLY A 40 -12.41 -3.78 8.27
C GLY A 40 -13.55 -4.71 8.71
N GLU A 41 -13.74 -4.93 10.02
CA GLU A 41 -14.85 -5.77 10.52
C GLU A 41 -16.20 -5.13 10.18
N LYS A 42 -16.29 -3.80 10.32
CA LYS A 42 -17.46 -3.04 9.87
C LYS A 42 -17.68 -3.20 8.38
N ALA A 43 -16.63 -3.13 7.56
CA ALA A 43 -16.73 -3.32 6.12
C ALA A 43 -17.23 -4.74 5.76
N LEU A 44 -16.73 -5.78 6.44
CA LEU A 44 -17.17 -7.16 6.22
C LEU A 44 -18.62 -7.36 6.66
N LEU A 45 -19.00 -6.83 7.82
CA LEU A 45 -20.39 -6.86 8.29
C LEU A 45 -21.32 -6.12 7.34
N ASN A 46 -20.89 -4.98 6.81
CA ASN A 46 -21.65 -4.21 5.82
C ASN A 46 -21.83 -5.00 4.53
N LEU A 47 -20.80 -5.68 4.04
CA LEU A 47 -20.87 -6.56 2.87
C LEU A 47 -21.94 -7.64 3.07
N TYR A 48 -21.88 -8.39 4.18
CA TYR A 48 -22.86 -9.42 4.49
C TYR A 48 -24.27 -8.87 4.64
N SER A 49 -24.41 -7.73 5.33
CA SER A 49 -25.71 -7.10 5.58
C SER A 49 -26.38 -6.64 4.29
N ARG A 50 -25.61 -6.12 3.32
CA ARG A 50 -26.13 -5.68 2.01
C ARG A 50 -26.69 -6.84 1.22
N PHE A 51 -25.96 -7.95 1.14
CA PHE A 51 -26.46 -9.14 0.45
C PHE A 51 -27.67 -9.74 1.16
N TYR A 52 -27.67 -9.83 2.50
CA TYR A 52 -28.84 -10.29 3.25
C TYR A 52 -30.08 -9.41 3.05
N SER A 53 -29.92 -8.09 3.02
CA SER A 53 -31.04 -7.17 2.73
C SER A 53 -31.57 -7.36 1.32
N ALA A 54 -30.68 -7.53 0.34
CA ALA A 54 -31.08 -7.80 -1.05
C ALA A 54 -31.84 -9.11 -1.19
N VAL A 55 -31.53 -10.10 -0.33
CA VAL A 55 -32.33 -11.31 -0.19
C VAL A 55 -33.68 -10.97 0.39
N GLU A 56 -33.79 -10.33 1.56
CA GLU A 56 -35.08 -10.14 2.24
C GLU A 56 -36.14 -9.39 1.40
N ASP A 57 -35.70 -8.51 0.50
CA ASP A 57 -36.55 -7.81 -0.46
C ASP A 57 -37.11 -8.71 -1.62
N LYS A 58 -37.06 -10.06 -1.46
CA LYS A 58 -37.37 -11.21 -2.38
C LYS A 58 -38.55 -11.13 -3.37
N LYS A 59 -39.37 -10.09 -3.42
CA LYS A 59 -40.58 -10.11 -4.27
C LYS A 59 -40.30 -10.13 -5.78
N GLU A 60 -39.09 -9.77 -6.24
CA GLU A 60 -38.84 -9.53 -7.67
C GLU A 60 -37.61 -10.22 -8.30
N LEU A 61 -36.83 -11.03 -7.57
CA LEU A 61 -35.69 -11.77 -8.15
C LEU A 61 -36.15 -13.03 -8.90
N LYS A 62 -36.96 -12.83 -9.95
CA LYS A 62 -37.64 -13.86 -10.75
C LYS A 62 -36.77 -14.60 -11.80
N PRO A 63 -35.61 -14.09 -12.29
CA PRO A 63 -34.73 -14.94 -13.10
C PRO A 63 -33.83 -15.82 -12.22
N ASN A 64 -33.50 -17.03 -12.69
CA ASN A 64 -32.53 -17.92 -12.06
C ASN A 64 -31.09 -17.40 -12.16
N GLU A 65 -30.86 -16.35 -12.95
CA GLU A 65 -29.54 -15.73 -13.15
C GLU A 65 -29.44 -14.44 -12.34
N LEU A 66 -28.30 -14.25 -11.68
CA LEU A 66 -28.01 -13.10 -10.83
C LEU A 66 -26.67 -12.50 -11.25
N ILE A 67 -26.68 -11.24 -11.67
CA ILE A 67 -25.45 -10.46 -11.91
C ILE A 67 -25.24 -9.56 -10.70
N ILE A 68 -24.06 -9.69 -10.08
CA ILE A 68 -23.63 -8.88 -8.95
C ILE A 68 -22.52 -7.95 -9.45
N LEU A 69 -22.77 -6.65 -9.35
CA LEU A 69 -21.79 -5.63 -9.65
C LEU A 69 -21.22 -5.11 -8.34
N VAL A 70 -19.90 -5.13 -8.20
CA VAL A 70 -19.22 -4.64 -7.00
C VAL A 70 -18.17 -3.63 -7.42
N ASP A 71 -18.32 -2.41 -6.93
CA ASP A 71 -17.32 -1.36 -7.15
C ASP A 71 -16.38 -1.32 -5.94
N GLU A 72 -15.10 -1.67 -6.15
CA GLU A 72 -14.05 -1.72 -5.13
C GLU A 72 -14.50 -2.34 -3.78
N GLY A 73 -15.13 -3.51 -3.83
CA GLY A 73 -15.78 -4.10 -2.66
C GLY A 73 -14.84 -4.57 -1.55
N GLU A 74 -13.54 -4.62 -1.83
CA GLU A 74 -12.46 -4.85 -0.86
C GLU A 74 -11.93 -3.56 -0.21
N THR A 75 -12.40 -2.38 -0.64
CA THR A 75 -11.97 -1.11 -0.07
C THR A 75 -12.32 -1.03 1.40
N GLY A 76 -11.31 -0.73 2.23
CA GLY A 76 -11.42 -0.72 3.69
C GLY A 76 -11.05 -2.04 4.36
N PHE A 77 -10.78 -3.11 3.60
CA PHE A 77 -10.20 -4.34 4.15
C PHE A 77 -8.71 -4.19 4.40
N ASN A 78 -8.24 -4.83 5.47
CA ASN A 78 -6.82 -5.03 5.68
C ASN A 78 -6.24 -5.98 4.60
N PRO A 79 -4.91 -6.04 4.41
CA PRO A 79 -4.31 -6.87 3.36
C PRO A 79 -4.66 -8.37 3.47
N GLN A 80 -4.81 -8.90 4.69
CA GLN A 80 -5.18 -10.29 4.91
C GLN A 80 -6.58 -10.58 4.35
N TRP A 81 -7.53 -9.69 4.56
CA TRP A 81 -8.89 -9.85 4.05
C TRP A 81 -9.02 -9.50 2.57
N GLN A 82 -8.20 -8.60 2.02
CA GLN A 82 -8.13 -8.42 0.57
C GLN A 82 -7.67 -9.71 -0.12
N LYS A 83 -6.73 -10.45 0.49
CA LYS A 83 -6.29 -11.77 0.00
C LYS A 83 -7.41 -12.81 0.06
N GLU A 84 -8.24 -12.77 1.11
CA GLU A 84 -9.35 -13.72 1.30
C GLU A 84 -10.64 -13.31 0.60
N TYR A 85 -10.72 -12.08 0.07
CA TYR A 85 -11.96 -11.46 -0.38
C TYR A 85 -12.72 -12.29 -1.42
N LEU A 86 -12.03 -12.73 -2.47
CA LEU A 86 -12.67 -13.52 -3.53
C LEU A 86 -13.22 -14.84 -2.97
N LYS A 87 -12.46 -15.49 -2.09
CA LYS A 87 -12.90 -16.71 -1.42
C LYS A 87 -14.13 -16.47 -0.56
N ILE A 88 -14.15 -15.38 0.22
CA ILE A 88 -15.31 -14.99 1.02
C ILE A 88 -16.55 -14.85 0.13
N LEU A 89 -16.45 -14.16 -1.01
CA LEU A 89 -17.57 -14.02 -1.94
C LEU A 89 -18.04 -15.37 -2.53
N ILE A 90 -17.10 -16.18 -3.00
CA ILE A 90 -17.40 -17.49 -3.62
C ILE A 90 -18.06 -18.44 -2.61
N ASP A 91 -17.62 -18.43 -1.35
CA ASP A 91 -18.16 -19.30 -0.30
C ASP A 91 -19.51 -18.79 0.23
N PHE A 92 -19.69 -17.47 0.31
CA PHE A 92 -20.85 -16.82 0.93
C PHE A 92 -22.05 -16.71 -0.02
N LEU A 93 -21.85 -16.25 -1.24
CA LEU A 93 -22.96 -15.92 -2.15
C LEU A 93 -23.88 -17.11 -2.49
N PRO A 94 -23.38 -18.35 -2.71
CA PRO A 94 -24.24 -19.51 -2.93
C PRO A 94 -25.13 -19.87 -1.72
N GLN A 95 -24.68 -19.56 -0.50
CA GLN A 95 -25.48 -19.81 0.71
C GLN A 95 -26.65 -18.83 0.83
N ILE A 96 -26.46 -17.61 0.32
CA ILE A 96 -27.42 -16.52 0.39
C ILE A 96 -28.43 -16.58 -0.76
N PHE A 97 -27.96 -16.99 -1.94
CA PHE A 97 -28.77 -17.18 -3.13
C PHE A 97 -28.76 -18.65 -3.58
N PRO A 98 -29.29 -19.58 -2.75
CA PRO A 98 -29.45 -20.96 -3.19
C PRO A 98 -30.36 -20.95 -4.42
N ASP A 99 -30.00 -21.72 -5.44
CA ASP A 99 -30.73 -21.83 -6.72
C ASP A 99 -30.55 -20.67 -7.72
N LYS A 100 -29.55 -19.79 -7.52
CA LYS A 100 -29.17 -18.79 -8.53
C LYS A 100 -27.84 -19.12 -9.22
N LYS A 101 -27.78 -18.91 -10.53
CA LYS A 101 -26.53 -18.86 -11.29
C LYS A 101 -25.94 -17.45 -11.16
N ILE A 102 -24.82 -17.34 -10.47
CA ILE A 102 -24.24 -16.04 -10.07
C ILE A 102 -23.09 -15.68 -11.00
N GLN A 103 -23.14 -14.48 -11.58
CA GLN A 103 -22.00 -13.83 -12.22
C GLN A 103 -21.61 -12.61 -11.40
N ILE A 104 -20.31 -12.46 -11.10
CA ILE A 104 -19.80 -11.33 -10.34
C ILE A 104 -18.89 -10.51 -11.25
N ILE A 105 -19.11 -9.21 -11.32
CA ILE A 105 -18.24 -8.24 -11.99
C ILE A 105 -17.72 -7.29 -10.92
N ILE A 106 -16.40 -7.26 -10.76
CA ILE A 106 -15.72 -6.50 -9.72
C ILE A 106 -14.77 -5.51 -10.38
N THR A 107 -14.83 -4.24 -9.96
CA THR A 107 -13.75 -3.27 -10.20
C THR A 107 -12.84 -3.27 -8.96
N SER A 108 -11.53 -3.16 -9.17
CA SER A 108 -10.57 -3.25 -8.08
C SER A 108 -9.25 -2.58 -8.44
N HIS A 109 -8.64 -1.95 -7.45
CA HIS A 109 -7.24 -1.51 -7.48
C HIS A 109 -6.31 -2.46 -6.73
N SER A 110 -6.81 -3.63 -6.28
CA SER A 110 -6.07 -4.57 -5.46
C SER A 110 -5.37 -5.64 -6.32
N PRO A 111 -4.03 -5.76 -6.24
CA PRO A 111 -3.31 -6.86 -6.88
C PRO A 111 -3.60 -8.21 -6.25
N PHE A 112 -4.09 -8.23 -5.01
CA PHE A 112 -4.53 -9.48 -4.40
C PHE A 112 -5.65 -10.10 -5.23
N LEU A 113 -6.66 -9.32 -5.63
CA LEU A 113 -7.75 -9.84 -6.46
C LEU A 113 -7.24 -10.31 -7.83
N VAL A 114 -6.36 -9.54 -8.47
CA VAL A 114 -5.72 -9.92 -9.75
C VAL A 114 -4.96 -11.23 -9.63
N SER A 115 -4.25 -11.46 -8.52
CA SER A 115 -3.48 -12.70 -8.28
C SER A 115 -4.36 -13.95 -8.11
N ASN A 116 -5.63 -13.78 -7.77
CA ASN A 116 -6.57 -14.90 -7.57
C ASN A 116 -7.25 -15.34 -8.87
N LEU A 117 -7.10 -14.58 -9.96
CA LEU A 117 -7.84 -14.80 -11.20
C LEU A 117 -6.90 -15.09 -12.37
N PRO A 118 -7.30 -15.99 -13.30
CA PRO A 118 -6.61 -16.14 -14.57
C PRO A 118 -6.80 -14.88 -15.41
N LYS A 119 -5.84 -14.58 -16.29
CA LYS A 119 -5.80 -13.30 -17.02
C LYS A 119 -7.01 -13.11 -17.94
N GLU A 120 -7.60 -14.20 -18.41
CA GLU A 120 -8.78 -14.21 -19.27
C GLU A 120 -10.03 -13.65 -18.55
N ASN A 121 -10.05 -13.72 -17.22
CA ASN A 121 -11.13 -13.21 -16.39
C ASN A 121 -10.90 -11.75 -15.94
N ILE A 122 -9.87 -11.09 -16.47
CA ILE A 122 -9.46 -9.75 -16.05
C ILE A 122 -9.44 -8.80 -17.25
N ILE A 123 -10.13 -7.66 -17.09
CA ILE A 123 -10.09 -6.57 -18.06
C ILE A 123 -9.27 -5.44 -17.45
N PHE A 124 -8.09 -5.20 -18.01
CA PHE A 124 -7.24 -4.09 -17.56
C PHE A 124 -7.61 -2.81 -18.28
N LEU A 125 -7.78 -1.73 -17.52
CA LEU A 125 -8.10 -0.41 -18.03
C LEU A 125 -6.88 0.51 -17.94
N SER A 126 -6.67 1.32 -18.96
CA SER A 126 -5.65 2.36 -19.00
C SER A 126 -6.20 3.64 -19.65
N LYS A 127 -5.47 4.75 -19.56
CA LYS A 127 -5.82 6.01 -20.23
C LYS A 127 -4.87 6.26 -21.40
N ASN A 128 -5.39 6.72 -22.54
CA ASN A 128 -4.53 7.22 -23.63
C ASN A 128 -3.88 8.56 -23.26
N GLU A 129 -3.01 9.05 -24.14
CA GLU A 129 -2.40 10.38 -24.04
C GLU A 129 -3.43 11.52 -23.99
N LYS A 130 -4.65 11.30 -24.49
CA LYS A 130 -5.77 12.26 -24.44
C LYS A 130 -6.62 12.13 -23.18
N GLY A 131 -6.29 11.21 -22.27
CA GLY A 131 -7.01 10.97 -21.01
C GLY A 131 -8.25 10.06 -21.13
N GLU A 132 -8.55 9.52 -22.31
CA GLU A 132 -9.69 8.65 -22.57
C GLU A 132 -9.41 7.21 -22.09
N CYS A 133 -10.42 6.56 -21.53
CA CYS A 133 -10.32 5.18 -21.06
C CYS A 133 -10.20 4.21 -22.25
N MET A 134 -9.27 3.28 -22.17
CA MET A 134 -9.11 2.18 -23.11
C MET A 134 -8.90 0.86 -22.37
N VAL A 135 -9.23 -0.24 -23.04
CA VAL A 135 -8.81 -1.56 -22.60
C VAL A 135 -7.33 -1.73 -22.96
N SER A 136 -6.51 -2.00 -21.95
CA SER A 136 -5.09 -2.28 -22.15
C SER A 136 -4.94 -3.57 -22.95
N LYS A 137 -4.10 -3.56 -23.99
CA LYS A 137 -3.79 -4.76 -24.77
C LYS A 137 -3.17 -5.81 -23.83
N LEU A 138 -3.81 -6.98 -23.75
CA LEU A 138 -3.42 -8.11 -22.90
C LEU A 138 -2.09 -8.77 -23.32
N GLN A 139 -1.60 -8.49 -24.53
CA GLN A 139 -0.54 -9.24 -25.20
C GLN A 139 0.85 -9.18 -24.53
N ASP A 140 1.10 -8.20 -23.65
CA ASP A 140 2.39 -8.06 -22.96
C ASP A 140 2.35 -8.50 -21.48
N ARG A 141 1.24 -9.08 -21.00
CA ARG A 141 1.07 -9.39 -19.58
C ARG A 141 1.28 -10.86 -19.24
N LYS A 142 2.08 -11.09 -18.20
CA LYS A 142 2.34 -12.40 -17.61
C LYS A 142 1.05 -13.00 -17.05
N GLU A 143 1.06 -14.32 -16.88
CA GLU A 143 0.01 -15.04 -16.16
C GLU A 143 -0.23 -14.43 -14.78
N THR A 144 -1.49 -14.17 -14.44
CA THR A 144 -1.88 -13.47 -13.21
C THR A 144 -2.20 -14.43 -12.07
N PHE A 145 -2.71 -15.62 -12.38
CA PHE A 145 -3.13 -16.59 -11.38
C PHE A 145 -1.94 -17.11 -10.56
N GLY A 146 -1.98 -16.90 -9.24
CA GLY A 146 -0.89 -17.25 -8.32
C GLY A 146 0.38 -16.42 -8.48
N ALA A 147 0.35 -15.33 -9.25
CA ALA A 147 1.53 -14.51 -9.51
C ALA A 147 1.99 -13.73 -8.26
N ASN A 148 3.28 -13.38 -8.24
CA ASN A 148 3.83 -12.56 -7.18
C ASN A 148 3.19 -11.16 -7.18
N ILE A 149 2.64 -10.77 -6.03
CA ILE A 149 1.95 -9.49 -5.86
C ILE A 149 2.82 -8.27 -6.19
N HIS A 150 4.14 -8.33 -5.97
CA HIS A 150 5.07 -7.23 -6.28
C HIS A 150 5.23 -7.05 -7.80
N THR A 151 5.28 -8.17 -8.53
CA THR A 151 5.30 -8.15 -9.99
C THR A 151 3.99 -7.60 -10.53
N LEU A 152 2.84 -8.02 -9.96
CA LEU A 152 1.54 -7.50 -10.34
C LEU A 152 1.40 -6.00 -10.04
N PHE A 153 1.87 -5.52 -8.88
CA PHE A 153 1.89 -4.10 -8.55
C PHE A 153 2.65 -3.27 -9.59
N THR A 154 3.79 -3.79 -10.06
CA THR A 154 4.62 -3.08 -11.05
C THR A 154 4.03 -3.18 -12.45
N ASP A 155 3.74 -4.41 -12.91
CA ASP A 155 3.34 -4.71 -14.29
C ASP A 155 1.85 -4.43 -14.54
N SER A 156 0.97 -4.83 -13.61
CA SER A 156 -0.48 -4.77 -13.82
C SER A 156 -1.08 -3.41 -13.49
N PHE A 157 -0.53 -2.71 -12.50
CA PHE A 157 -1.00 -1.39 -12.03
C PHE A 157 -0.16 -0.20 -12.54
N PHE A 158 0.77 -0.46 -13.47
CA PHE A 158 1.54 0.57 -14.18
C PHE A 158 2.27 1.58 -13.27
N MET A 159 2.77 1.11 -12.12
CA MET A 159 3.51 1.98 -11.20
C MET A 159 4.84 2.43 -11.84
N LYS A 160 4.88 3.68 -12.30
CA LYS A 160 6.11 4.31 -12.81
C LYS A 160 7.01 4.69 -11.64
N GLY A 161 8.31 4.36 -11.74
CA GLY A 161 9.31 4.69 -10.69
C GLY A 161 9.59 3.59 -9.67
N GLY A 162 9.03 2.39 -9.87
CA GLY A 162 9.27 1.22 -9.00
C GLY A 162 8.31 1.16 -7.80
N LEU A 163 8.65 0.28 -6.83
CA LEU A 163 7.82 0.00 -5.64
C LEU A 163 8.17 0.90 -4.43
N MET A 164 9.15 1.79 -4.60
CA MET A 164 9.66 2.64 -3.54
C MET A 164 8.84 3.93 -3.44
N GLY A 165 8.52 4.36 -2.23
CA GLY A 165 7.83 5.63 -2.02
C GLY A 165 8.68 6.82 -2.47
N THR A 166 8.06 7.80 -3.13
CA THR A 166 8.75 8.97 -3.71
C THR A 166 9.53 9.80 -2.68
N PHE A 167 9.02 9.90 -1.45
CA PHE A 167 9.73 10.57 -0.35
C PHE A 167 11.03 9.86 -0.01
N ALA A 168 10.98 8.53 0.17
CA ALA A 168 12.16 7.75 0.50
C ALA A 168 13.15 7.76 -0.68
N GLN A 169 12.66 7.64 -1.91
CA GLN A 169 13.47 7.73 -3.13
C GLN A 169 14.24 9.04 -3.16
N LYS A 170 13.55 10.17 -2.98
CA LYS A 170 14.18 11.50 -2.90
C LYS A 170 15.27 11.56 -1.82
N ARG A 171 15.06 10.98 -0.64
CA ARG A 171 16.09 10.96 0.42
C ARG A 171 17.30 10.12 0.06
N ILE A 172 17.10 8.98 -0.61
CA ILE A 172 18.21 8.17 -1.10
C ILE A 172 18.97 8.92 -2.19
N ASP A 173 18.27 9.56 -3.12
CA ASP A 173 18.88 10.35 -4.19
C ASP A 173 19.71 11.51 -3.62
N GLU A 174 19.23 12.20 -2.58
CA GLU A 174 19.98 13.24 -1.86
C GLU A 174 21.26 12.67 -1.22
N VAL A 175 21.22 11.45 -0.66
CA VAL A 175 22.41 10.78 -0.09
C VAL A 175 23.39 10.39 -1.19
N ILE A 176 22.90 9.87 -2.33
CA ILE A 176 23.74 9.52 -3.48
C ILE A 176 24.44 10.76 -4.03
N ALA A 177 23.71 11.86 -4.23
CA ALA A 177 24.29 13.12 -4.67
C ALA A 177 25.37 13.61 -3.70
N TYR A 178 25.10 13.56 -2.39
CA TYR A 178 26.12 13.87 -1.39
C TYR A 178 27.37 12.98 -1.50
N LEU A 179 27.21 11.67 -1.72
CA LEU A 179 28.32 10.73 -1.89
C LEU A 179 29.11 10.99 -3.16
N ASN A 180 28.45 11.36 -4.26
CA ASN A 180 29.09 11.75 -5.53
C ASN A 180 29.68 13.17 -5.51
N SER A 181 29.48 13.93 -4.43
CA SER A 181 29.87 15.35 -4.33
C SER A 181 29.11 16.25 -5.32
N GLU A 182 27.89 15.85 -5.67
CA GLU A 182 26.96 16.65 -6.45
C GLU A 182 26.13 17.55 -5.51
N GLU A 183 26.02 18.83 -5.86
CA GLU A 183 25.18 19.77 -5.11
C GLU A 183 23.78 19.85 -5.71
N LEU A 184 22.81 19.26 -5.00
CA LEU A 184 21.40 19.44 -5.32
C LEU A 184 20.85 20.69 -4.61
N GLU A 185 20.24 21.60 -5.38
CA GLU A 185 19.50 22.74 -4.82
C GLU A 185 18.35 22.27 -3.94
N GLY A 186 18.28 22.82 -2.72
CA GLY A 186 17.27 22.43 -1.72
C GLY A 186 17.55 21.10 -1.01
N SER A 187 18.73 20.50 -1.19
CA SER A 187 19.11 19.28 -0.46
C SER A 187 19.28 19.53 1.05
N LEU A 188 19.00 18.51 1.86
CA LEU A 188 19.22 18.56 3.31
C LEU A 188 20.69 18.75 3.70
N PHE A 189 21.62 18.48 2.79
CA PHE A 189 23.07 18.53 3.03
C PHE A 189 23.65 19.93 2.83
N LYS A 190 22.97 20.83 2.13
CA LYS A 190 23.46 22.20 1.85
C LYS A 190 23.56 23.03 3.13
N GLY A 191 24.68 23.75 3.30
CA GLY A 191 24.92 24.66 4.43
C GLY A 191 25.22 23.99 5.78
N ARG A 192 25.43 22.67 5.81
CA ARG A 192 25.80 21.92 7.02
C ARG A 192 27.30 21.71 7.13
N THR A 193 27.80 21.51 8.35
CA THR A 193 29.20 21.14 8.54
C THR A 193 29.46 19.75 7.99
N GLN A 194 30.72 19.48 7.67
CA GLN A 194 31.14 18.22 7.05
C GLN A 194 30.82 16.99 7.93
N LYS A 195 30.91 17.15 9.25
CA LYS A 195 30.57 16.12 10.24
C LYS A 195 29.05 15.87 10.27
N ASP A 196 28.26 16.93 10.28
CA ASP A 196 26.79 16.83 10.26
C ASP A 196 26.26 16.15 9.00
N GLN A 197 26.88 16.42 7.84
CA GLN A 197 26.53 15.77 6.57
C GLN A 197 26.81 14.26 6.63
N GLN A 198 27.94 13.85 7.20
CA GLN A 198 28.29 12.44 7.35
C GLN A 198 27.35 11.71 8.32
N ASP A 199 27.04 12.34 9.45
CA ASP A 199 26.13 11.76 10.44
C ASP A 199 24.70 11.62 9.88
N LEU A 200 24.24 12.60 9.11
CA LEU A 200 22.98 12.52 8.37
C LEU A 200 22.98 11.39 7.34
N ALA A 201 24.02 11.29 6.51
CA ALA A 201 24.12 10.23 5.52
C ALA A 201 24.10 8.85 6.20
N GLN A 202 24.87 8.68 7.27
CA GLN A 202 24.91 7.45 8.06
C GLN A 202 23.53 7.11 8.66
N LYS A 203 22.79 8.12 9.15
CA LYS A 203 21.44 7.96 9.68
C LYS A 203 20.47 7.51 8.59
N TYR A 204 20.48 8.16 7.42
CA TYR A 204 19.60 7.75 6.33
C TYR A 204 19.92 6.35 5.82
N ILE A 205 21.21 6.01 5.66
CA ILE A 205 21.65 4.67 5.24
C ILE A 205 21.20 3.60 6.25
N SER A 206 21.26 3.88 7.56
CA SER A 206 20.85 2.89 8.56
C SER A 206 19.34 2.61 8.53
N MET A 207 18.53 3.59 8.13
CA MET A 207 17.06 3.48 7.97
C MET A 207 16.62 2.75 6.69
N ILE A 208 17.50 2.53 5.71
CA ILE A 208 17.16 1.82 4.48
C ILE A 208 16.86 0.35 4.79
N GLY A 209 15.65 -0.10 4.43
CA GLY A 209 15.22 -1.48 4.62
C GLY A 209 15.78 -2.45 3.56
N GLU A 210 16.09 -1.96 2.36
CA GLU A 210 16.59 -2.79 1.26
C GLU A 210 18.09 -3.09 1.44
N PRO A 211 18.50 -4.35 1.71
CA PRO A 211 19.87 -4.67 2.10
C PRO A 211 20.90 -4.33 1.02
N ILE A 212 20.55 -4.52 -0.25
CA ILE A 212 21.44 -4.27 -1.38
C ILE A 212 21.78 -2.78 -1.45
N ILE A 213 20.76 -1.91 -1.42
CA ILE A 213 20.94 -0.45 -1.47
C ILE A 213 21.72 0.02 -0.23
N LYS A 214 21.35 -0.48 0.96
CA LYS A 214 22.03 -0.15 2.22
C LYS A 214 23.52 -0.49 2.18
N ASN A 215 23.87 -1.70 1.77
CA ASN A 215 25.26 -2.16 1.72
C ASN A 215 26.08 -1.36 0.69
N MET A 216 25.49 -1.03 -0.46
CA MET A 216 26.13 -0.25 -1.50
C MET A 216 26.47 1.17 -1.02
N LEU A 217 25.50 1.87 -0.44
CA LEU A 217 25.69 3.24 0.07
C LEU A 217 26.63 3.27 1.28
N GLN A 218 26.55 2.26 2.16
CA GLN A 218 27.47 2.15 3.28
C GLN A 218 28.92 1.97 2.82
N LYS A 219 29.14 1.15 1.78
CA LYS A 219 30.47 0.98 1.17
C LYS A 219 30.98 2.30 0.60
N GLN A 220 30.16 3.03 -0.16
CA GLN A 220 30.53 4.33 -0.71
C GLN A 220 30.83 5.37 0.37
N LEU A 221 30.02 5.43 1.44
CA LEU A 221 30.27 6.34 2.56
C LEU A 221 31.59 6.02 3.27
N ASN A 222 31.91 4.74 3.43
CA ASN A 222 33.18 4.30 4.01
C ASN A 222 34.37 4.65 3.11
N THR A 223 34.29 4.42 1.80
CA THR A 223 35.32 4.84 0.84
C THR A 223 35.58 6.35 0.91
N LYS A 224 34.51 7.16 0.89
CA LYS A 224 34.62 8.62 1.01
C LYS A 224 35.19 9.09 2.35
N ARG A 225 35.04 8.29 3.42
CA ARG A 225 35.70 8.53 4.71
C ARG A 225 37.18 8.20 4.64
N LEU A 226 37.55 7.07 4.05
CA LEU A 226 38.94 6.62 3.92
C LEU A 226 39.77 7.60 3.06
N GLU A 227 39.26 8.00 1.90
CA GLU A 227 39.92 8.98 1.00
C GLU A 227 40.23 10.31 1.72
N LYS A 228 39.35 10.73 2.65
CA LYS A 228 39.60 11.94 3.45
C LYS A 228 40.67 11.74 4.52
N VAL A 229 40.68 10.58 5.18
CA VAL A 229 41.69 10.27 6.20
C VAL A 229 43.08 10.25 5.57
N GLU A 230 43.23 9.56 4.43
CA GLU A 230 44.50 9.54 3.67
C GLU A 230 44.92 10.96 3.24
N SER A 231 43.99 11.77 2.73
CA SER A 231 44.28 13.17 2.37
C SER A 231 44.72 14.02 3.57
N HIS A 232 44.16 13.79 4.76
CA HIS A 232 44.57 14.50 5.97
C HIS A 232 45.95 14.06 6.47
N GLU A 233 46.27 12.76 6.41
CA GLU A 233 47.59 12.24 6.77
C GLU A 233 48.68 12.80 5.86
N GLU A 234 48.46 12.81 4.54
CA GLU A 234 49.37 13.44 3.58
C GLU A 234 49.59 14.94 3.86
N ARG A 235 48.54 15.64 4.31
CA ARG A 235 48.63 17.07 4.65
C ARG A 235 49.41 17.29 5.95
N ILE A 236 49.23 16.44 6.95
CA ILE A 236 49.97 16.50 8.22
C ILE A 236 51.47 16.29 7.94
N GLN A 237 51.81 15.27 7.15
CA GLN A 237 53.19 14.96 6.81
C GLN A 237 53.91 16.14 6.13
N LYS A 238 53.24 16.81 5.17
CA LYS A 238 53.78 18.03 4.52
C LYS A 238 54.00 19.18 5.50
N LEU A 239 53.08 19.39 6.45
CA LEU A 239 53.19 20.45 7.45
C LEU A 239 54.32 20.18 8.46
N GLU A 240 54.55 18.91 8.82
CA GLU A 240 55.66 18.50 9.69
C GLU A 240 57.02 18.74 9.02
N GLU A 241 57.17 18.42 7.74
CA GLU A 241 58.37 18.73 6.95
C GLU A 241 58.65 20.23 6.87
N GLU A 242 57.60 21.04 6.71
CA GLU A 242 57.70 22.51 6.65
C GLU A 242 58.09 23.10 8.01
N LEU A 243 57.53 22.56 9.10
CA LEU A 243 57.92 22.90 10.48
C LEU A 243 59.39 22.54 10.79
N GLU A 244 59.88 21.41 10.30
CA GLU A 244 61.29 21.03 10.45
C GLU A 244 62.24 22.01 9.73
N LYS A 245 61.89 22.42 8.50
CA LYS A 245 62.69 23.40 7.75
C LYS A 245 62.76 24.74 8.48
N LEU A 246 61.63 25.26 8.94
CA LEU A 246 61.57 26.53 9.68
C LEU A 246 62.32 26.47 11.01
N LYS A 247 62.37 25.30 11.68
CA LYS A 247 63.20 25.12 12.88
C LYS A 247 64.69 25.09 12.59
N LYS A 248 65.12 24.60 11.42
CA LYS A 248 66.52 24.63 10.98
C LYS A 248 66.97 26.05 10.63
N ASP A 249 66.12 26.85 10.01
CA ASP A 249 66.41 28.24 9.64
C ASP A 249 66.45 29.21 10.85
N LYS A 250 65.97 28.77 12.01
CA LYS A 250 65.96 29.55 13.27
C LYS A 250 67.22 29.34 14.13
N LYS A 251 68.18 28.53 13.68
CA LYS A 251 69.43 28.20 14.36
C LYS A 251 70.60 28.93 13.71
#